data_AF-A0A5M9ZD14-F1
#
_entry.id   AF-A0A5M9ZD14-F1
#
_cell.length_a   1.000
_cell.length_b   1.000
_cell.length_c   1.000
_cell.angle_alpha   90.00
_cell.angle_beta   90.00
_cell.angle_gamma   90.00
#
_symmetry.space_group_name_H-M   'P 1'
#
loop_
_entity.id
_entity.type
_entity.pdbx_description
1 polymer ?
#
loop_
_entity_poly.entity_id
_entity_poly.type
_entity_poly.pdbx_seq_one_letter_code
_entity_poly.pdbx_strand_id
1 'polypeptide(L)'
;MAPAEGGVAVYRLRSAAGLHHYTTDENERAYLTAHGWTDEGVAFHADESGANVYRVNNPVTRQHHYTLDANEKDYLSAHGWDYEGVAWHVNASASVPVYRAYNPSTREHLWLTDAHEYEVIGGAAASPKAIDVLNGLTISDTLAPGYDRDLFGESWADVDGNDCDTRDDILARDMTDVVRKDACKVASGTLHDPYTGTTIAFTRGGDSDHDGGIQIDHVVALSNAWKSGANTWTDAQRLSYANDPYVLLAVDDQANEDKRDYAADKWLPANTSYQCSYVARQIGIKSKYKLNVTNAEYRAMRNVLDTCPAQTVPAGVGAPVSPAPKPTPAPSPSPSPAPQPQQPAVQHGITPGAFCSPAGAKGIGKKNGVTYTCKADNAGRLRWRR
;
A
#
# COMPACT_ATOMS: atom_id res chain seq x y z
N MET A 1 -18.57 32.78 -5.68
CA MET A 1 -18.67 34.18 -6.16
C MET A 1 -17.59 34.36 -7.22
N ALA A 2 -17.82 35.16 -8.27
CA ALA A 2 -16.95 35.29 -9.45
C ALA A 2 -15.48 35.62 -9.08
N PRO A 3 -14.48 35.12 -9.83
CA PRO A 3 -13.06 35.26 -9.48
C PRO A 3 -12.61 36.73 -9.57
N ALA A 4 -11.73 37.13 -8.64
CA ALA A 4 -11.19 38.48 -8.53
C ALA A 4 -10.34 38.86 -9.75
N GLU A 5 -10.70 39.96 -10.41
CA GLU A 5 -9.92 40.62 -11.46
C GLU A 5 -8.61 41.18 -10.87
N GLY A 6 -7.46 40.88 -11.50
CA GLY A 6 -6.24 41.70 -11.33
C GLY A 6 -4.87 41.02 -11.24
N GLY A 7 -4.75 39.69 -11.39
CA GLY A 7 -3.45 39.00 -11.34
C GLY A 7 -3.03 38.34 -12.66
N VAL A 8 -1.79 37.84 -12.74
CA VAL A 8 -1.26 37.09 -13.89
C VAL A 8 -1.82 35.66 -13.87
N ALA A 9 -2.54 35.25 -14.90
CA ALA A 9 -3.11 33.91 -14.97
C ALA A 9 -2.01 32.84 -15.00
N VAL A 10 -2.09 31.88 -14.08
CA VAL A 10 -1.26 30.66 -14.07
C VAL A 10 -2.12 29.51 -14.59
N TYR A 11 -1.73 29.00 -15.76
CA TYR A 11 -2.39 27.88 -16.43
C TYR A 11 -1.84 26.55 -15.92
N ARG A 12 -2.73 25.57 -15.73
CA ARG A 12 -2.35 24.19 -15.38
C ARG A 12 -2.57 23.28 -16.57
N LEU A 13 -1.53 22.53 -16.93
CA LEU A 13 -1.58 21.52 -17.98
C LEU A 13 -1.23 20.16 -17.40
N ARG A 14 -1.87 19.11 -17.90
CA ARG A 14 -1.63 17.72 -17.49
C ARG A 14 -1.17 16.85 -18.65
N SER A 15 -0.09 16.13 -18.47
CA SER A 15 0.42 15.18 -19.48
C SER A 15 -0.39 13.88 -19.47
N ALA A 16 -0.27 13.09 -20.55
CA ALA A 16 -0.87 11.75 -20.60
C ALA A 16 -0.29 10.80 -19.53
N ALA A 17 0.92 11.07 -19.04
CA ALA A 17 1.58 10.33 -17.97
C ALA A 17 1.17 10.82 -16.56
N GLY A 18 0.28 11.82 -16.46
CA GLY A 18 -0.23 12.34 -15.18
C GLY A 18 0.62 13.43 -14.53
N LEU A 19 1.68 13.91 -15.20
CA LEU A 19 2.50 15.03 -14.71
C LEU A 19 1.74 16.36 -14.85
N HIS A 20 1.94 17.27 -13.90
CA HIS A 20 1.37 18.62 -13.97
C HIS A 20 2.43 19.67 -14.32
N HIS A 21 2.04 20.64 -15.15
CA HIS A 21 2.85 21.79 -15.53
C HIS A 21 2.08 23.09 -15.26
N TYR A 22 2.77 24.09 -14.74
CA TYR A 22 2.19 25.39 -14.41
C TYR A 22 2.95 26.49 -15.13
N THR A 23 2.23 27.35 -15.83
CA THR A 23 2.86 28.42 -16.60
C THR A 23 1.99 29.66 -16.72
N THR A 24 2.63 30.83 -16.71
CA THR A 24 2.02 32.09 -17.12
C THR A 24 2.25 32.39 -18.60
N ASP A 25 3.08 31.61 -19.29
CA ASP A 25 3.41 31.81 -20.70
C ASP A 25 2.38 31.14 -21.61
N GLU A 26 1.62 31.96 -22.34
CA GLU A 26 0.62 31.48 -23.28
C GLU A 26 1.23 30.70 -24.45
N ASN A 27 2.46 30.99 -24.85
CA ASN A 27 3.15 30.24 -25.91
C ASN A 27 3.53 28.85 -25.41
N GLU A 28 4.02 28.72 -24.17
CA GLU A 28 4.34 27.43 -23.56
C GLU A 28 3.06 26.59 -23.42
N ARG A 29 1.97 27.20 -22.92
CA ARG A 29 0.63 26.57 -22.87
C ARG A 29 0.18 26.07 -24.24
N ALA A 30 0.23 26.92 -25.26
CA ALA A 30 -0.20 26.57 -26.61
C ALA A 30 0.66 25.44 -27.20
N TYR A 31 1.99 25.53 -27.00
CA TYR A 31 2.93 24.51 -27.45
C TYR A 31 2.65 23.16 -26.81
N LEU A 32 2.54 23.09 -25.48
CA LEU A 32 2.28 21.85 -24.75
C LEU A 32 0.92 21.24 -25.14
N THR A 33 -0.11 22.07 -25.28
CA THR A 33 -1.45 21.63 -25.73
C THR A 33 -1.40 21.00 -27.13
N ALA A 34 -0.66 21.62 -28.06
CA ALA A 34 -0.45 21.06 -29.40
C ALA A 34 0.32 19.73 -29.40
N HIS A 35 1.07 19.44 -28.33
CA HIS A 35 1.87 18.23 -28.15
C HIS A 35 1.21 17.23 -27.16
N GLY A 36 -0.11 17.28 -27.03
CA GLY A 36 -0.90 16.25 -26.34
C GLY A 36 -1.03 16.43 -24.83
N TRP A 37 -0.63 17.58 -24.28
CA TRP A 37 -1.01 17.95 -22.93
C TRP A 37 -2.48 18.40 -22.90
N THR A 38 -3.18 18.01 -21.85
CA THR A 38 -4.53 18.50 -21.57
C THR A 38 -4.41 19.83 -20.86
N ASP A 39 -4.91 20.89 -21.47
CA ASP A 39 -5.05 22.19 -20.84
C ASP A 39 -6.27 22.17 -19.90
N GLU A 40 -6.01 22.34 -18.60
CA GLU A 40 -7.04 22.37 -17.56
C GLU A 40 -7.52 23.79 -17.27
N GLY A 41 -6.97 24.80 -17.97
CA GLY A 41 -7.34 26.20 -17.85
C GLY A 41 -6.55 26.94 -16.77
N VAL A 42 -7.10 28.08 -16.35
CA VAL A 42 -6.51 28.93 -15.30
C VAL A 42 -6.69 28.26 -13.95
N ALA A 43 -5.59 27.84 -13.31
CA ALA A 43 -5.62 27.25 -11.97
C ALA A 43 -5.72 28.33 -10.88
N PHE A 44 -5.02 29.44 -11.05
CA PHE A 44 -5.07 30.61 -10.17
C PHE A 44 -4.49 31.84 -10.85
N HIS A 45 -4.64 33.01 -10.23
CA HIS A 45 -3.98 34.24 -10.65
C HIS A 45 -2.87 34.56 -9.65
N ALA A 46 -1.64 34.69 -10.14
CA ALA A 46 -0.47 35.12 -9.37
C ALA A 46 -0.38 36.65 -9.31
N ASP A 47 0.42 37.18 -8.39
CA ASP A 47 0.64 38.62 -8.29
C ASP A 47 1.60 39.11 -9.38
N GLU A 48 1.42 40.35 -9.83
CA GLU A 48 2.36 40.99 -10.79
C GLU A 48 3.74 41.28 -10.17
N SER A 49 3.82 41.35 -8.84
CA SER A 49 5.05 41.59 -8.09
C SER A 49 4.98 40.98 -6.69
N GLY A 50 6.13 40.65 -6.10
CA GLY A 50 6.20 40.02 -4.79
C GLY A 50 7.38 39.08 -4.63
N ALA A 51 7.25 38.10 -3.75
CA ALA A 51 8.24 37.04 -3.59
C ALA A 51 8.26 36.15 -4.83
N ASN A 52 9.46 35.74 -5.24
CA ASN A 52 9.64 34.89 -6.42
C ASN A 52 9.25 33.44 -6.11
N VAL A 53 8.44 32.85 -6.99
CA VAL A 53 8.33 31.39 -7.11
C VAL A 53 9.29 30.93 -8.18
N TYR A 54 10.25 30.10 -7.83
CA TYR A 54 11.27 29.55 -8.72
C TYR A 54 10.80 28.24 -9.33
N ARG A 55 11.03 28.05 -10.64
CA ARG A 55 10.80 26.77 -11.35
C ARG A 55 12.11 26.04 -11.58
N VAL A 56 12.16 24.77 -11.21
CA VAL A 56 13.25 23.85 -11.55
C VAL A 56 12.67 22.60 -12.20
N ASN A 57 13.33 22.08 -13.22
CA ASN A 57 12.92 20.88 -13.96
C ASN A 57 13.90 19.75 -13.71
N ASN A 58 13.40 18.54 -13.48
CA ASN A 58 14.22 17.34 -13.44
C ASN A 58 14.39 16.80 -14.88
N PRO A 59 15.61 16.85 -15.46
CA PRO A 59 15.82 16.42 -16.85
C PRO A 59 15.55 14.93 -17.08
N VAL A 60 15.60 14.11 -16.02
CA VAL A 60 15.36 12.66 -16.07
C VAL A 60 13.87 12.35 -16.00
N THR A 61 13.18 12.85 -14.97
CA THR A 61 11.77 12.52 -14.73
C THR A 61 10.78 13.43 -15.45
N ARG A 62 11.26 14.56 -16.00
CA ARG A 62 10.45 15.65 -16.60
C ARG A 62 9.49 16.32 -15.61
N GLN A 63 9.74 16.14 -14.31
CA GLN A 63 8.97 16.77 -13.24
C GLN A 63 9.41 18.21 -13.06
N HIS A 64 8.45 19.09 -12.84
CA HIS A 64 8.72 20.49 -12.50
C HIS A 64 8.43 20.70 -11.01
N HIS A 65 9.33 21.39 -10.33
CA HIS A 65 9.15 21.81 -8.95
C HIS A 65 9.10 23.34 -8.85
N TYR A 66 8.21 23.84 -8.01
CA TYR A 66 7.95 25.26 -7.83
C TYR A 66 8.12 25.62 -6.35
N THR A 67 9.03 26.56 -6.06
CA THR A 67 9.37 26.88 -4.67
C THR A 67 9.56 28.36 -4.40
N LEU A 68 9.17 28.80 -3.20
CA LEU A 68 9.48 30.12 -2.67
C LEU A 68 10.87 30.18 -2.00
N ASP A 69 11.45 29.01 -1.71
CA ASP A 69 12.74 28.93 -1.03
C ASP A 69 13.87 28.92 -2.04
N ALA A 70 14.63 30.02 -2.07
CA ALA A 70 15.82 30.13 -2.91
C ALA A 70 16.86 29.05 -2.58
N ASN A 71 16.96 28.60 -1.32
CA ASN A 71 17.89 27.54 -0.92
C ASN A 71 17.46 26.17 -1.47
N GLU A 72 16.15 25.88 -1.48
CA GLU A 72 15.64 24.62 -2.07
C GLU A 72 15.93 24.58 -3.57
N LYS A 73 15.70 25.71 -4.27
CA LYS A 73 16.08 25.87 -5.68
C LYS A 73 17.59 25.67 -5.88
N ASP A 74 18.44 26.35 -5.11
CA ASP A 74 19.90 26.24 -5.23
C ASP A 74 20.39 24.81 -4.96
N TYR A 75 19.82 24.15 -3.94
CA TYR A 75 20.11 22.77 -3.62
C TYR A 75 19.75 21.84 -4.78
N LEU A 76 18.53 21.94 -5.32
CA LEU A 76 18.10 21.09 -6.44
C LEU A 76 18.95 21.32 -7.69
N SER A 77 19.29 22.58 -8.01
CA SER A 77 20.18 22.90 -9.12
C SER A 77 21.57 22.31 -8.97
N ALA A 78 22.13 22.34 -7.75
CA ALA A 78 23.40 21.69 -7.45
C ALA A 78 23.35 20.16 -7.60
N HIS A 79 22.16 19.56 -7.54
CA HIS A 79 21.92 18.12 -7.62
C HIS A 79 21.26 17.69 -8.95
N GLY A 80 21.55 18.41 -10.03
CA GLY A 80 21.24 17.98 -11.40
C GLY A 80 19.85 18.33 -11.89
N TRP A 81 19.12 19.20 -11.20
CA TRP A 81 17.91 19.82 -11.73
C TRP A 81 18.24 21.10 -12.50
N ASP A 82 17.52 21.36 -13.58
CA ASP A 82 17.69 22.55 -14.40
C ASP A 82 16.87 23.71 -13.82
N TYR A 83 17.52 24.81 -13.44
CA TYR A 83 16.80 26.03 -13.05
C TYR A 83 16.30 26.77 -14.27
N GLU A 84 14.99 26.97 -14.34
CA GLU A 84 14.31 27.54 -15.51
C GLU A 84 13.93 29.02 -15.31
N GLY A 85 14.08 29.56 -14.11
CA GLY A 85 13.80 30.96 -13.80
C GLY A 85 12.70 31.17 -12.76
N VAL A 86 12.27 32.42 -12.65
CA VAL A 86 11.10 32.79 -11.84
C VAL A 86 9.84 32.48 -12.65
N ALA A 87 8.98 31.64 -12.09
CA ALA A 87 7.73 31.21 -12.72
C ALA A 87 6.65 32.29 -12.62
N TRP A 88 6.50 32.87 -11.43
CA TRP A 88 5.58 33.97 -11.13
C TRP A 88 5.93 34.58 -9.76
N HIS A 89 5.19 35.62 -9.35
CA HIS A 89 5.31 36.25 -8.04
C HIS A 89 4.10 35.97 -7.15
N VAL A 90 4.33 35.95 -5.83
CA VAL A 90 3.26 35.88 -4.84
C VAL A 90 3.45 36.94 -3.75
N ASN A 91 2.35 37.47 -3.24
CA ASN A 91 2.35 38.40 -2.13
C ASN A 91 1.82 37.74 -0.86
N ALA A 92 2.54 37.86 0.25
CA ALA A 92 2.09 37.35 1.55
C ALA A 92 0.79 38.02 2.06
N SER A 93 0.41 39.16 1.47
CA SER A 93 -0.82 39.88 1.77
C SER A 93 -1.99 39.51 0.83
N ALA A 94 -1.79 38.58 -0.10
CA ALA A 94 -2.84 38.13 -1.00
C ALA A 94 -4.01 37.51 -0.22
N SER A 95 -5.24 37.85 -0.61
CA SER A 95 -6.44 37.37 0.08
C SER A 95 -6.81 35.91 -0.25
N VAL A 96 -6.16 35.31 -1.25
CA VAL A 96 -6.39 33.93 -1.69
C VAL A 96 -5.08 33.14 -1.53
N PRO A 97 -5.00 32.17 -0.60
CA PRO A 97 -3.82 31.32 -0.47
C PRO A 97 -3.71 30.34 -1.66
N VAL A 98 -2.48 30.08 -2.10
CA VAL A 98 -2.16 28.95 -2.99
C VAL A 98 -1.57 27.84 -2.13
N TYR A 99 -2.26 26.70 -2.08
CA TYR A 99 -1.82 25.53 -1.34
C TYR A 99 -0.92 24.63 -2.21
N ARG A 100 0.03 23.95 -1.57
CA ARG A 100 0.91 22.94 -2.20
C ARG A 100 0.60 21.57 -1.62
N ALA A 101 -0.13 20.74 -2.36
CA ALA A 101 -0.32 19.33 -2.03
C ALA A 101 0.88 18.51 -2.52
N TYR A 102 1.25 17.46 -1.78
CA TYR A 102 2.35 16.57 -2.12
C TYR A 102 1.88 15.13 -2.13
N ASN A 103 2.13 14.43 -3.23
CA ASN A 103 1.90 13.00 -3.31
C ASN A 103 3.23 12.26 -3.06
N PRO A 104 3.40 11.56 -1.92
CA PRO A 104 4.64 10.88 -1.60
C PRO A 104 4.96 9.70 -2.52
N SER A 105 3.97 9.07 -3.14
CA SER A 105 4.21 7.90 -4.02
C SER A 105 4.73 8.29 -5.40
N THR A 106 4.23 9.39 -5.96
CA THR A 106 4.69 9.89 -7.27
C THR A 106 5.74 11.00 -7.15
N ARG A 107 5.95 11.51 -5.93
CA ARG A 107 6.73 12.72 -5.62
C ARG A 107 6.24 13.97 -6.38
N GLU A 108 4.99 13.94 -6.84
CA GLU A 108 4.37 15.06 -7.55
C GLU A 108 3.85 16.11 -6.55
N HIS A 109 3.90 17.36 -6.98
CA HIS A 109 3.29 18.46 -6.27
C HIS A 109 2.12 19.04 -7.09
N LEU A 110 1.03 19.37 -6.40
CA LEU A 110 -0.13 20.04 -7.00
C LEU A 110 -0.36 21.38 -6.31
N TRP A 111 -0.55 22.44 -7.10
CA TRP A 111 -0.85 23.79 -6.63
C TRP A 111 -2.27 24.18 -6.97
N LEU A 112 -2.98 24.68 -5.97
CA LEU A 112 -4.40 24.96 -6.04
C LEU A 112 -4.80 26.05 -5.05
N THR A 113 -5.85 26.80 -5.35
CA THR A 113 -6.37 27.87 -4.47
C THR A 113 -7.61 27.45 -3.69
N ASP A 114 -8.25 26.37 -4.09
CA ASP A 114 -9.42 25.84 -3.39
C ASP A 114 -8.96 25.06 -2.15
N ALA A 115 -9.31 25.59 -0.98
CA ALA A 115 -8.99 24.98 0.30
C ALA A 115 -9.65 23.60 0.46
N HIS A 116 -10.85 23.42 -0.09
CA HIS A 116 -11.56 22.15 -0.05
C HIS A 116 -10.94 21.13 -1.00
N GLU A 117 -10.47 21.53 -2.17
CA GLU A 117 -9.69 20.66 -3.07
C GLU A 117 -8.33 20.32 -2.45
N TYR A 118 -7.67 21.27 -1.76
CA TYR A 118 -6.42 21.01 -1.03
C TYR A 118 -6.63 20.07 0.14
N GLU A 119 -7.75 20.21 0.83
CA GLU A 119 -8.20 19.26 1.84
C GLU A 119 -8.49 17.91 1.19
N VAL A 120 -9.30 17.82 0.14
CA VAL A 120 -9.63 16.55 -0.53
C VAL A 120 -8.39 15.82 -1.08
N ILE A 121 -7.42 16.55 -1.64
CA ILE A 121 -6.17 16.01 -2.20
C ILE A 121 -5.12 15.78 -1.11
N GLY A 122 -5.11 16.60 -0.06
CA GLY A 122 -4.22 16.54 1.10
C GLY A 122 -4.71 15.67 2.26
N GLY A 123 -5.92 15.11 2.19
CA GLY A 123 -6.46 14.14 3.16
C GLY A 123 -7.56 14.61 4.14
N ALA A 124 -8.43 15.55 3.76
CA ALA A 124 -9.50 16.12 4.57
C ALA A 124 -10.81 16.40 3.80
N ALA A 125 -11.35 15.40 3.10
CA ALA A 125 -12.71 15.05 3.53
C ALA A 125 -12.53 14.55 4.96
N ALA A 126 -13.17 15.16 5.96
CA ALA A 126 -13.10 14.66 7.34
C ALA A 126 -13.35 13.15 7.28
N SER A 127 -12.33 12.35 7.62
CA SER A 127 -12.43 10.90 7.53
C SER A 127 -13.70 10.50 8.26
N PRO A 128 -14.54 9.64 7.67
CA PRO A 128 -15.86 9.38 8.24
C PRO A 128 -15.68 8.87 9.68
N LYS A 129 -16.63 9.23 10.54
CA LYS A 129 -16.59 8.75 11.92
C LYS A 129 -16.55 7.23 11.90
N ALA A 130 -15.72 6.63 12.75
CA ALA A 130 -15.55 5.19 12.79
C ALA A 130 -16.90 4.47 13.05
N ILE A 131 -17.79 5.09 13.82
CA ILE A 131 -19.12 4.56 14.09
C ILE A 131 -20.00 4.49 12.82
N ASP A 132 -19.91 5.48 11.93
CA ASP A 132 -20.69 5.50 10.69
C ASP A 132 -20.18 4.44 9.73
N VAL A 133 -18.86 4.26 9.65
CA VAL A 133 -18.24 3.20 8.85
C VAL A 133 -18.59 1.81 9.41
N LEU A 134 -18.53 1.63 10.73
CA LEU A 134 -18.89 0.38 11.41
C LEU A 134 -20.34 -0.01 11.11
N ASN A 135 -21.27 0.95 11.12
CA ASN A 135 -22.69 0.72 10.80
C ASN A 135 -22.91 0.28 9.35
N GLY A 136 -21.97 0.57 8.44
CA GLY A 136 -22.01 0.14 7.05
C GLY A 136 -21.34 -1.20 6.77
N LEU A 137 -20.68 -1.83 7.75
CA LEU A 137 -20.02 -3.13 7.56
C LEU A 137 -21.03 -4.26 7.50
N THR A 138 -20.76 -5.25 6.64
CA THR A 138 -21.52 -6.49 6.60
C THR A 138 -21.26 -7.30 7.87
N ILE A 139 -22.33 -7.61 8.60
CA ILE A 139 -22.28 -8.49 9.76
C ILE A 139 -22.51 -9.93 9.31
N SER A 140 -21.58 -10.83 9.62
CA SER A 140 -21.68 -12.26 9.37
C SER A 140 -20.94 -13.05 10.46
N ASP A 141 -21.67 -13.94 11.15
CA ASP A 141 -21.06 -14.90 12.09
C ASP A 141 -20.53 -16.16 11.40
N THR A 142 -20.73 -16.27 10.08
CA THR A 142 -20.19 -17.36 9.27
C THR A 142 -18.76 -17.03 8.86
N LEU A 143 -17.80 -17.73 9.46
CA LEU A 143 -16.38 -17.59 9.17
C LEU A 143 -15.88 -18.68 8.22
N ALA A 144 -15.04 -18.31 7.27
CA ALA A 144 -14.45 -19.27 6.35
C ALA A 144 -13.48 -20.21 7.09
N PRO A 145 -13.60 -21.53 6.89
CA PRO A 145 -12.68 -22.50 7.45
C PRO A 145 -11.39 -22.57 6.63
N GLY A 146 -10.40 -23.29 7.17
CA GLY A 146 -9.08 -23.37 6.57
C GLY A 146 -8.34 -22.04 6.67
N TYR A 147 -7.02 -22.10 6.61
CA TYR A 147 -6.15 -20.95 6.44
C TYR A 147 -4.75 -21.49 6.18
N ASP A 148 -4.11 -20.96 5.16
CA ASP A 148 -2.69 -21.17 4.89
C ASP A 148 -2.07 -19.80 4.65
N ARG A 149 -1.01 -19.49 5.40
CA ARG A 149 -0.33 -18.20 5.34
C ARG A 149 0.32 -17.98 3.98
N ASP A 150 0.78 -19.05 3.34
CA ASP A 150 1.52 -18.98 2.07
C ASP A 150 0.62 -18.50 0.92
N LEU A 151 -0.71 -18.58 1.08
CA LEU A 151 -1.68 -18.04 0.12
C LEU A 151 -1.70 -16.50 0.07
N PHE A 152 -1.07 -15.82 1.01
CA PHE A 152 -0.89 -14.37 0.99
C PHE A 152 0.38 -13.92 0.27
N GLY A 153 1.13 -14.86 -0.31
CA GLY A 153 2.30 -14.57 -1.11
C GLY A 153 3.53 -14.20 -0.28
N GLU A 154 4.48 -13.56 -0.94
CA GLU A 154 5.75 -13.18 -0.33
C GLU A 154 5.55 -12.19 0.83
N SER A 155 6.16 -12.53 1.97
CA SER A 155 6.17 -11.65 3.14
C SER A 155 7.11 -10.48 2.87
N TRP A 156 6.60 -9.26 3.11
CA TRP A 156 7.35 -8.02 2.96
C TRP A 156 7.79 -7.73 1.51
N ALA A 157 6.99 -8.15 0.53
CA ALA A 157 7.27 -7.85 -0.86
C ALA A 157 7.40 -6.33 -1.07
N ASP A 158 8.32 -5.92 -1.95
CA ASP A 158 8.36 -4.56 -2.46
C ASP A 158 7.19 -4.37 -3.43
N VAL A 159 6.08 -3.82 -2.93
CA VAL A 159 4.84 -3.62 -3.69
C VAL A 159 4.71 -2.22 -4.27
N ASP A 160 5.52 -1.26 -3.81
CA ASP A 160 5.51 0.11 -4.32
C ASP A 160 6.66 0.39 -5.30
N GLY A 161 7.58 -0.55 -5.48
CA GLY A 161 8.68 -0.52 -6.43
C GLY A 161 9.79 0.45 -6.04
N ASN A 162 9.96 0.70 -4.74
CA ASN A 162 10.95 1.62 -4.21
C ASN A 162 12.29 0.93 -3.86
N ASP A 163 12.43 -0.36 -4.19
CA ASP A 163 13.55 -1.26 -3.87
C ASP A 163 13.72 -1.57 -2.37
N CYS A 164 12.78 -1.13 -1.53
CA CYS A 164 12.70 -1.43 -0.09
C CYS A 164 11.67 -2.52 0.18
N ASP A 165 11.97 -3.41 1.11
CA ASP A 165 10.98 -4.36 1.59
C ASP A 165 9.92 -3.65 2.46
N THR A 166 8.68 -4.12 2.42
CA THR A 166 7.57 -3.47 3.14
C THR A 166 7.87 -3.38 4.65
N ARG A 167 8.65 -4.30 5.24
CA ARG A 167 8.98 -4.23 6.68
C ARG A 167 9.78 -2.97 6.97
N ASP A 168 10.80 -2.69 6.18
CA ASP A 168 11.64 -1.51 6.36
C ASP A 168 10.88 -0.21 6.10
N ASP A 169 9.92 -0.19 5.18
CA ASP A 169 9.02 0.96 4.99
C ASP A 169 8.17 1.24 6.24
N ILE A 170 7.61 0.19 6.86
CA ILE A 170 6.79 0.35 8.06
C ILE A 170 7.64 0.76 9.27
N LEU A 171 8.84 0.19 9.43
CA LEU A 171 9.77 0.62 10.48
C LEU A 171 10.15 2.09 10.30
N ALA A 172 10.48 2.50 9.08
CA ALA A 172 10.81 3.88 8.75
C ALA A 172 9.66 4.86 9.00
N ARG A 173 8.41 4.43 8.76
CA ARG A 173 7.20 5.23 8.95
C ARG A 173 6.84 5.39 10.43
N ASP A 174 6.91 4.31 11.19
CA ASP A 174 6.35 4.24 12.54
C ASP A 174 7.36 4.60 13.64
N MET A 175 8.66 4.56 13.35
CA MET A 175 9.71 4.92 14.30
C MET A 175 10.15 6.38 14.17
N THR A 176 10.71 6.88 15.26
CA THR A 176 11.50 8.12 15.31
C THR A 176 12.99 7.79 15.39
N ASP A 177 13.86 8.79 15.19
CA ASP A 177 15.32 8.64 15.28
C ASP A 177 15.88 7.50 14.42
N VAL A 178 15.28 7.30 13.24
CA VAL A 178 15.60 6.19 12.33
C VAL A 178 17.00 6.34 11.75
N VAL A 179 17.84 5.33 11.98
CA VAL A 179 19.14 5.18 11.32
C VAL A 179 19.03 4.06 10.30
N ARG A 180 19.48 4.29 9.07
CA ARG A 180 19.49 3.28 8.00
C ARG A 180 20.92 2.80 7.71
N LYS A 181 21.07 1.53 7.33
CA LYS A 181 22.34 0.94 6.84
C LYS A 181 22.61 1.28 5.38
N ASP A 182 21.55 1.42 4.59
CA ASP A 182 21.54 1.76 3.17
C ASP A 182 20.30 2.59 2.84
N ALA A 183 19.88 2.65 1.57
CA ALA A 183 18.72 3.43 1.15
C ALA A 183 17.41 2.99 1.85
N CYS A 184 17.30 1.72 2.25
CA CYS A 184 16.08 1.10 2.73
C CYS A 184 16.21 0.53 4.14
N LYS A 185 17.28 -0.22 4.42
CA LYS A 185 17.38 -1.06 5.60
C LYS A 185 17.52 -0.24 6.88
N VAL A 186 16.47 -0.20 7.70
CA VAL A 186 16.47 0.40 9.03
C VAL A 186 17.38 -0.40 9.96
N ALA A 187 18.41 0.25 10.50
CA ALA A 187 19.37 -0.33 11.44
C ALA A 187 18.88 -0.22 12.89
N SER A 188 18.33 0.94 13.24
CA SER A 188 17.87 1.28 14.59
C SER A 188 16.86 2.42 14.55
N GLY A 189 16.14 2.61 15.64
CA GLY A 189 15.18 3.69 15.82
C GLY A 189 14.48 3.59 17.18
N THR A 190 13.56 4.50 17.44
CA THR A 190 12.75 4.50 18.66
C THR A 190 11.28 4.34 18.28
N LEU A 191 10.66 3.25 18.74
CA LEU A 191 9.22 3.02 18.60
C LEU A 191 8.50 3.47 19.87
N HIS A 192 7.55 4.39 19.73
CA HIS A 192 6.54 4.62 20.76
C HIS A 192 5.40 3.64 20.52
N ASP A 193 5.47 2.48 21.17
CA ASP A 193 4.63 1.33 20.83
C ASP A 193 3.15 1.62 21.14
N PRO A 194 2.28 1.59 20.12
CA PRO A 194 0.88 1.90 20.33
C PRO A 194 0.14 0.82 21.13
N TYR A 195 0.62 -0.44 21.15
CA TYR A 195 -0.11 -1.54 21.78
C TYR A 195 0.06 -1.62 23.31
N THR A 196 1.26 -1.35 23.79
CA THR A 196 1.65 -1.40 25.20
C THR A 196 1.74 0.00 25.82
N GLY A 197 1.93 1.04 25.00
CA GLY A 197 2.19 2.41 25.46
C GLY A 197 3.62 2.62 25.95
N THR A 198 4.50 1.63 25.77
CA THR A 198 5.91 1.72 26.15
C THR A 198 6.75 2.33 25.03
N THR A 199 7.99 2.69 25.33
CA THR A 199 8.97 3.13 24.32
C THR A 199 10.04 2.06 24.17
N ILE A 200 10.26 1.61 22.95
CA ILE A 200 11.17 0.52 22.60
C ILE A 200 12.31 1.08 21.75
N ALA A 201 13.54 0.91 22.23
CA ALA A 201 14.73 1.21 21.45
C ALA A 201 15.03 0.02 20.52
N PHE A 202 14.77 0.20 19.23
CA PHE A 202 15.00 -0.82 18.23
C PHE A 202 16.47 -0.86 17.82
N THR A 203 17.05 -2.06 17.81
CA THR A 203 18.29 -2.34 17.10
C THR A 203 18.10 -3.65 16.35
N ARG A 204 18.25 -3.60 15.03
CA ARG A 204 18.07 -4.76 14.16
C ARG A 204 19.03 -5.88 14.57
N GLY A 205 18.48 -7.08 14.78
CA GLY A 205 19.22 -8.25 15.24
C GLY A 205 19.70 -8.18 16.70
N GLY A 206 19.12 -7.32 17.54
CA GLY A 206 19.41 -7.23 18.98
C GLY A 206 18.93 -8.45 19.80
N ASP A 207 19.32 -8.47 21.09
CA ASP A 207 19.26 -9.62 22.03
C ASP A 207 17.86 -10.12 22.45
N SER A 208 16.78 -9.70 21.82
CA SER A 208 15.43 -10.26 22.04
C SER A 208 15.08 -11.26 20.93
N ASP A 209 14.33 -12.30 21.28
CA ASP A 209 13.97 -13.42 20.40
C ASP A 209 13.17 -13.04 19.12
N HIS A 210 12.93 -11.75 18.86
CA HIS A 210 12.19 -11.23 17.71
C HIS A 210 12.75 -9.88 17.17
N ASP A 211 13.96 -9.89 16.60
CA ASP A 211 14.57 -8.74 15.87
C ASP A 211 14.53 -7.43 16.67
N GLY A 212 15.01 -7.43 17.92
CA GLY A 212 15.05 -6.20 18.74
C GLY A 212 13.72 -5.81 19.38
N GLY A 213 12.78 -6.75 19.50
CA GLY A 213 11.54 -6.61 20.30
C GLY A 213 10.37 -6.02 19.52
N ILE A 214 10.48 -5.99 18.19
CA ILE A 214 9.50 -5.33 17.31
C ILE A 214 9.10 -6.23 16.15
N GLN A 215 7.79 -6.39 16.02
CA GLN A 215 7.16 -7.07 14.90
C GLN A 215 6.35 -6.07 14.07
N ILE A 216 6.12 -6.42 12.80
CA ILE A 216 5.15 -5.70 11.97
C ILE A 216 3.86 -6.51 12.01
N ASP A 217 2.84 -5.93 12.64
CA ASP A 217 1.53 -6.55 12.79
C ASP A 217 0.61 -6.20 11.62
N HIS A 218 -0.15 -7.20 11.17
CA HIS A 218 -1.38 -6.99 10.43
C HIS A 218 -2.50 -6.68 11.43
N VAL A 219 -2.86 -5.39 11.55
CA VAL A 219 -3.83 -4.88 12.55
C VAL A 219 -5.16 -5.64 12.50
N VAL A 220 -5.59 -6.04 11.29
CA VAL A 220 -6.48 -7.18 11.08
C VAL A 220 -5.63 -8.34 10.57
N ALA A 221 -5.48 -9.39 11.38
CA ALA A 221 -4.54 -10.48 11.08
C ALA A 221 -4.89 -11.21 9.77
N LEU A 222 -3.89 -11.76 9.07
CA LEU A 222 -4.09 -12.49 7.81
C LEU A 222 -5.14 -13.63 7.93
N SER A 223 -5.10 -14.41 9.03
CA SER A 223 -6.09 -15.46 9.27
C SER A 223 -7.49 -14.89 9.53
N ASN A 224 -7.58 -13.75 10.23
CA ASN A 224 -8.85 -13.05 10.45
C ASN A 224 -9.42 -12.53 9.12
N ALA A 225 -8.59 -11.91 8.29
CA ALA A 225 -8.96 -11.47 6.95
C ALA A 225 -9.48 -12.65 6.10
N TRP A 226 -8.78 -13.79 6.12
CA TRP A 226 -9.22 -15.02 5.44
C TRP A 226 -10.62 -15.45 5.88
N LYS A 227 -10.80 -15.61 7.20
CA LYS A 227 -12.06 -16.01 7.84
C LYS A 227 -13.20 -15.05 7.53
N SER A 228 -12.92 -13.77 7.38
CA SER A 228 -13.93 -12.71 7.21
C SER A 228 -14.18 -12.28 5.76
N GLY A 229 -13.44 -12.81 4.77
CA GLY A 229 -13.75 -12.58 3.36
C GLY A 229 -12.61 -12.83 2.37
N ALA A 230 -11.35 -12.76 2.81
CA ALA A 230 -10.19 -12.86 1.92
C ALA A 230 -9.97 -14.25 1.29
N ASN A 231 -10.71 -15.27 1.75
CA ASN A 231 -10.71 -16.61 1.14
C ASN A 231 -11.22 -16.61 -0.30
N THR A 232 -12.03 -15.63 -0.71
CA THR A 232 -12.54 -15.53 -2.09
C THR A 232 -11.70 -14.62 -2.98
N TRP A 233 -10.65 -14.01 -2.44
CA TRP A 233 -9.79 -13.09 -3.19
C TRP A 233 -8.88 -13.83 -4.16
N THR A 234 -8.37 -13.10 -5.15
CA THR A 234 -7.25 -13.56 -5.98
C THR A 234 -5.95 -13.52 -5.18
N ASP A 235 -4.92 -14.24 -5.65
CA ASP A 235 -3.58 -14.21 -5.03
C ASP A 235 -3.01 -12.79 -5.00
N ALA A 236 -3.20 -12.01 -6.07
CA ALA A 236 -2.75 -10.62 -6.13
C ALA A 236 -3.43 -9.72 -5.08
N GLN A 237 -4.72 -9.92 -4.82
CA GLN A 237 -5.45 -9.19 -3.78
C GLN A 237 -4.94 -9.55 -2.38
N ARG A 238 -4.66 -10.83 -2.12
CA ARG A 238 -4.08 -11.28 -0.85
C ARG A 238 -2.66 -10.73 -0.65
N LEU A 239 -1.82 -10.77 -1.69
CA LEU A 239 -0.48 -10.20 -1.67
C LEU A 239 -0.52 -8.69 -1.39
N SER A 240 -1.42 -7.96 -2.05
CA SER A 240 -1.61 -6.53 -1.81
C SER A 240 -2.05 -6.26 -0.37
N TYR A 241 -2.99 -7.02 0.17
CA TYR A 241 -3.42 -6.89 1.57
C TYR A 241 -2.28 -7.15 2.56
N ALA A 242 -1.48 -8.18 2.32
CA ALA A 242 -0.39 -8.57 3.20
C ALA A 242 0.73 -7.53 3.28
N ASN A 243 0.85 -6.67 2.28
CA ASN A 243 1.90 -5.66 2.17
C ASN A 243 1.35 -4.22 2.18
N ASP A 244 0.06 -4.02 2.50
CA ASP A 244 -0.53 -2.67 2.50
C ASP A 244 -0.19 -1.92 3.81
N PRO A 245 0.48 -0.75 3.75
CA PRO A 245 0.80 0.03 4.94
C PRO A 245 -0.42 0.42 5.79
N TYR A 246 -1.61 0.51 5.21
CA TYR A 246 -2.86 0.72 5.94
C TYR A 246 -3.17 -0.42 6.93
N VAL A 247 -2.81 -1.65 6.55
CA VAL A 247 -3.01 -2.86 7.35
C VAL A 247 -1.89 -3.04 8.37
N LEU A 248 -0.68 -2.54 8.06
CA LEU A 248 0.55 -2.84 8.78
C LEU A 248 0.94 -1.79 9.84
N LEU A 249 1.42 -2.23 10.99
CA LEU A 249 1.89 -1.37 12.08
C LEU A 249 3.10 -1.98 12.78
N ALA A 250 4.15 -1.20 13.02
CA ALA A 250 5.24 -1.63 13.90
C ALA A 250 4.77 -1.61 15.35
N VAL A 251 4.95 -2.74 16.06
CA VAL A 251 4.47 -2.93 17.43
C VAL A 251 5.43 -3.80 18.24
N ASP A 252 5.27 -3.76 19.56
CA ASP A 252 5.87 -4.70 20.51
C ASP A 252 5.60 -6.17 20.10
N ASP A 253 6.65 -7.00 20.16
CA ASP A 253 6.62 -8.39 19.73
C ASP A 253 5.66 -9.25 20.57
N GLN A 254 5.77 -9.20 21.90
CA GLN A 254 4.94 -10.00 22.80
C GLN A 254 3.46 -9.59 22.71
N ALA A 255 3.17 -8.29 22.61
CA ALA A 255 1.81 -7.80 22.42
C ALA A 255 1.19 -8.34 21.12
N ASN A 256 1.98 -8.45 20.04
CA ASN A 256 1.52 -9.03 18.79
C ASN A 256 1.32 -10.55 18.88
N GLU A 257 2.18 -11.25 19.60
CA GLU A 257 2.01 -12.69 19.86
C GLU A 257 0.77 -12.99 20.71
N ASP A 258 0.49 -12.14 21.69
CA ASP A 258 -0.72 -12.22 22.52
C ASP A 258 -1.98 -11.95 21.70
N LYS A 259 -1.91 -11.01 20.74
CA LYS A 259 -2.99 -10.70 19.80
C LYS A 259 -3.34 -11.88 18.89
N ARG A 260 -2.37 -12.65 18.41
CA ARG A 260 -2.60 -13.77 17.48
C ARG A 260 -3.43 -13.33 16.26
N ASP A 261 -4.44 -14.11 15.91
CA ASP A 261 -5.43 -13.83 14.88
C ASP A 261 -6.77 -13.32 15.45
N TYR A 262 -6.78 -12.88 16.71
CA TYR A 262 -7.99 -12.43 17.38
C TYR A 262 -8.60 -11.18 16.74
N ALA A 263 -9.92 -11.13 16.72
CA ALA A 263 -10.72 -9.94 16.43
C ALA A 263 -10.84 -9.05 17.68
N ALA A 264 -11.37 -7.84 17.52
CA ALA A 264 -11.53 -6.86 18.60
C ALA A 264 -12.39 -7.33 19.79
N ASP A 265 -13.22 -8.38 19.64
CA ASP A 265 -13.98 -8.96 20.75
C ASP A 265 -13.16 -9.89 21.65
N LYS A 266 -11.98 -10.33 21.19
CA LYS A 266 -11.10 -11.26 21.91
C LYS A 266 -9.82 -10.61 22.39
N TRP A 267 -9.35 -9.57 21.70
CA TRP A 267 -8.14 -8.87 22.08
C TRP A 267 -8.27 -7.37 21.76
N LEU A 268 -7.85 -6.55 22.71
CA LEU A 268 -7.63 -5.11 22.56
C LEU A 268 -6.26 -4.78 23.14
N PRO A 269 -5.58 -3.74 22.62
CA PRO A 269 -4.32 -3.27 23.19
C PRO A 269 -4.41 -2.98 24.69
N ALA A 270 -3.37 -3.35 25.44
CA ALA A 270 -3.25 -3.01 26.87
C ALA A 270 -3.18 -1.49 27.07
N ASN A 271 -2.63 -0.76 26.10
CA ASN A 271 -2.67 0.69 26.05
C ASN A 271 -4.09 1.21 25.78
N THR A 272 -4.82 1.47 26.86
CA THR A 272 -6.22 1.92 26.78
C THR A 272 -6.41 3.22 26.00
N SER A 273 -5.44 4.15 26.01
CA SER A 273 -5.55 5.40 25.25
C SER A 273 -5.48 5.19 23.73
N TYR A 274 -4.99 4.04 23.27
CA TYR A 274 -4.90 3.71 21.85
C TYR A 274 -6.07 2.86 21.35
N GLN A 275 -6.92 2.32 22.22
CA GLN A 275 -7.99 1.38 21.82
C GLN A 275 -8.97 1.98 20.79
N CYS A 276 -9.29 3.26 20.90
CA CYS A 276 -10.12 3.96 19.91
C CYS A 276 -9.48 4.00 18.52
N SER A 277 -8.21 4.36 18.44
CA SER A 277 -7.44 4.37 17.19
C SER A 277 -7.30 2.96 16.61
N TYR A 278 -7.06 1.95 17.46
CA TYR A 278 -6.98 0.55 17.07
C TYR A 278 -8.29 0.05 16.43
N VAL A 279 -9.41 0.25 17.11
CA VAL A 279 -10.74 -0.15 16.61
C VAL A 279 -11.10 0.61 15.33
N ALA A 280 -10.86 1.93 15.30
CA ALA A 280 -11.11 2.74 14.10
C ALA A 280 -10.29 2.28 12.90
N ARG A 281 -9.03 1.88 13.12
CA ARG A 281 -8.19 1.30 12.07
C ARG A 281 -8.70 -0.05 11.59
N GLN A 282 -9.11 -0.95 12.47
CA GLN A 282 -9.73 -2.22 12.05
C GLN A 282 -11.00 -2.00 11.23
N ILE A 283 -11.87 -1.07 11.65
CA ILE A 283 -13.08 -0.71 10.91
C ILE A 283 -12.74 -0.17 9.52
N GLY A 284 -11.77 0.74 9.43
CA GLY A 284 -11.25 1.26 8.16
C GLY A 284 -10.76 0.14 7.25
N ILE A 285 -9.94 -0.77 7.76
CA ILE A 285 -9.41 -1.92 7.01
C ILE A 285 -10.56 -2.80 6.51
N LYS A 286 -11.49 -3.18 7.39
CA LYS A 286 -12.62 -4.04 6.99
C LYS A 286 -13.50 -3.37 5.95
N SER A 287 -13.70 -2.07 6.03
CA SER A 287 -14.42 -1.29 5.01
C SER A 287 -13.69 -1.22 3.67
N LYS A 288 -12.37 -0.94 3.68
CA LYS A 288 -11.51 -0.88 2.49
C LYS A 288 -11.52 -2.20 1.71
N TYR A 289 -11.40 -3.31 2.44
CA TYR A 289 -11.26 -4.64 1.85
C TYR A 289 -12.55 -5.46 1.80
N LYS A 290 -13.69 -4.87 2.17
CA LYS A 290 -15.00 -5.56 2.19
C LYS A 290 -14.96 -6.87 3.02
N LEU A 291 -14.26 -6.83 4.15
CA LEU A 291 -14.24 -7.90 5.12
C LEU A 291 -15.45 -7.78 6.06
N ASN A 292 -15.98 -8.92 6.48
CA ASN A 292 -17.10 -8.97 7.41
C ASN A 292 -16.65 -8.75 8.86
N VAL A 293 -17.60 -8.33 9.70
CA VAL A 293 -17.48 -8.39 11.16
C VAL A 293 -18.46 -9.42 11.72
N THR A 294 -18.09 -10.09 12.81
CA THR A 294 -19.06 -10.91 13.57
C THR A 294 -19.95 -10.02 14.42
N ASN A 295 -21.08 -10.54 14.92
CA ASN A 295 -21.91 -9.83 15.88
C ASN A 295 -21.15 -9.49 17.18
N ALA A 296 -20.27 -10.39 17.64
CA ALA A 296 -19.46 -10.17 18.83
C ALA A 296 -18.45 -9.04 18.60
N GLU A 297 -17.73 -9.10 17.47
CA GLU A 297 -16.75 -8.09 17.06
C GLU A 297 -17.40 -6.71 16.88
N TYR A 298 -18.54 -6.62 16.18
CA TYR A 298 -19.27 -5.36 15.99
C TYR A 298 -19.63 -4.71 17.33
N ARG A 299 -20.13 -5.50 18.29
CA ARG A 299 -20.48 -4.98 19.63
C ARG A 299 -19.25 -4.52 20.40
N ALA A 300 -18.15 -5.27 20.35
CA ALA A 300 -16.91 -4.90 21.01
C ALA A 300 -16.36 -3.57 20.44
N MET A 301 -16.31 -3.46 19.11
CA MET A 301 -15.89 -2.23 18.43
C MET A 301 -16.78 -1.04 18.81
N ARG A 302 -18.11 -1.22 18.81
CA ARG A 302 -19.05 -0.16 19.20
C ARG A 302 -18.86 0.27 20.65
N ASN A 303 -18.71 -0.67 21.59
CA ASN A 303 -18.49 -0.36 23.00
C ASN A 303 -17.23 0.49 23.22
N VAL A 304 -16.15 0.22 22.46
CA VAL A 304 -14.96 1.07 22.49
C VAL A 304 -15.29 2.46 21.94
N LEU A 305 -15.93 2.55 20.76
CA LEU A 305 -16.27 3.83 20.14
C LEU A 305 -17.26 4.69 20.92
N ASP A 306 -18.11 4.11 21.77
CA ASP A 306 -18.99 4.85 22.67
C ASP A 306 -18.18 5.71 23.68
N THR A 307 -16.92 5.35 23.94
CA THR A 307 -16.00 6.15 24.78
C THR A 307 -15.31 7.29 24.02
N CYS A 308 -15.36 7.26 22.67
CA CYS A 308 -14.70 8.22 21.78
C CYS A 308 -15.54 8.52 20.52
N PRO A 309 -16.72 9.15 20.66
CA PRO A 309 -17.70 9.34 19.58
C PRO A 309 -17.27 10.27 18.44
N ALA A 310 -16.14 10.97 18.61
CA ALA A 310 -15.52 11.81 17.58
C ALA A 310 -14.43 11.07 16.78
N GLN A 311 -14.08 9.83 17.16
CA GLN A 311 -13.04 9.06 16.49
C GLN A 311 -13.40 8.82 15.01
N THR A 312 -12.47 9.17 14.14
CA THR A 312 -12.55 8.92 12.70
C THR A 312 -11.71 7.70 12.33
N VAL A 313 -12.03 7.05 11.21
CA VAL A 313 -11.11 6.06 10.63
C VAL A 313 -9.84 6.78 10.14
N PRO A 314 -8.66 6.15 10.16
CA PRO A 314 -7.45 6.76 9.63
C PRO A 314 -7.62 7.12 8.14
N ALA A 315 -7.25 8.35 7.77
CA ALA A 315 -7.21 8.80 6.39
C ALA A 315 -6.28 7.90 5.57
N GLY A 316 -6.61 7.68 4.30
CA GLY A 316 -6.04 6.63 3.46
C GLY A 316 -4.53 6.72 3.23
N VAL A 317 -3.75 6.08 4.11
CA VAL A 317 -2.42 5.60 3.75
C VAL A 317 -2.64 4.41 2.82
N GLY A 318 -2.72 4.70 1.53
CA GLY A 318 -3.14 3.77 0.48
C GLY A 318 -4.56 4.09 0.01
N ALA A 319 -4.66 4.93 -1.02
CA ALA A 319 -5.84 5.03 -1.87
C ALA A 319 -6.37 3.62 -2.24
N PRO A 320 -7.68 3.44 -2.50
CA PRO A 320 -8.13 2.21 -3.15
C PRO A 320 -7.34 2.06 -4.45
N VAL A 321 -6.56 0.99 -4.57
CA VAL A 321 -6.10 0.53 -5.87
C VAL A 321 -7.37 0.14 -6.61
N SER A 322 -7.88 1.07 -7.41
CA SER A 322 -8.85 0.73 -8.44
C SER A 322 -8.14 -0.28 -9.34
N PRO A 323 -8.72 -1.45 -9.64
CA PRO A 323 -8.10 -2.39 -10.55
C PRO A 323 -7.84 -1.66 -11.87
N ALA A 324 -6.63 -1.82 -12.39
CA ALA A 324 -6.22 -1.26 -13.67
C ALA A 324 -7.33 -1.45 -14.72
N PRO A 325 -7.59 -0.44 -15.59
CA PRO A 325 -8.55 -0.61 -16.67
C PRO A 325 -8.17 -1.84 -17.50
N LYS A 326 -9.16 -2.72 -17.67
CA LYS A 326 -9.04 -3.93 -18.48
C LYS A 326 -8.52 -3.53 -19.88
N PRO A 327 -7.42 -4.11 -20.40
CA PRO A 327 -7.00 -3.81 -21.76
C PRO A 327 -8.11 -4.20 -22.74
N THR A 328 -8.40 -3.28 -23.67
CA THR A 328 -9.35 -3.45 -24.77
C THR A 328 -8.96 -4.68 -25.61
N PRO A 329 -9.91 -5.48 -26.13
CA PRO A 329 -9.58 -6.72 -26.83
C PRO A 329 -8.91 -6.42 -28.18
N ALA A 330 -7.69 -6.91 -28.37
CA ALA A 330 -7.10 -7.05 -29.70
C ALA A 330 -7.77 -8.23 -30.45
N PRO A 331 -7.88 -8.19 -31.79
CA PRO A 331 -8.75 -9.07 -32.57
C PRO A 331 -8.38 -10.54 -32.47
N SER A 332 -9.40 -11.40 -32.42
CA SER A 332 -9.30 -12.86 -32.29
C SER A 332 -8.34 -13.50 -33.32
N PRO A 333 -7.33 -14.26 -32.87
CA PRO A 333 -6.75 -15.30 -33.71
C PRO A 333 -7.69 -16.53 -33.76
N SER A 334 -7.81 -17.13 -34.94
CA SER A 334 -8.56 -18.36 -35.23
C SER A 334 -8.27 -19.51 -34.24
N PRO A 335 -9.21 -20.45 -34.06
CA PRO A 335 -9.12 -21.48 -33.02
C PRO A 335 -8.01 -22.49 -33.29
N SER A 336 -7.23 -22.82 -32.25
CA SER A 336 -6.29 -23.94 -32.20
C SER A 336 -6.50 -24.77 -30.92
N PRO A 337 -6.10 -26.05 -30.92
CA PRO A 337 -6.91 -27.15 -30.37
C PRO A 337 -6.73 -27.39 -28.86
N ALA A 338 -7.69 -28.15 -28.30
CA ALA A 338 -7.86 -28.43 -26.87
C ALA A 338 -6.57 -28.92 -26.14
N PRO A 339 -6.43 -28.64 -24.82
CA PRO A 339 -5.27 -29.05 -24.05
C PRO A 339 -5.21 -30.58 -23.87
N GLN A 340 -4.03 -31.17 -24.10
CA GLN A 340 -3.71 -32.55 -23.74
C GLN A 340 -3.41 -32.69 -22.23
N PRO A 341 -3.70 -33.85 -21.60
CA PRO A 341 -3.40 -34.09 -20.18
C PRO A 341 -1.89 -34.07 -19.91
N GLN A 342 -1.44 -33.27 -18.94
CA GLN A 342 -0.05 -33.30 -18.45
C GLN A 342 0.26 -34.60 -17.70
N GLN A 343 1.36 -35.26 -18.05
CA GLN A 343 1.84 -36.48 -17.39
C GLN A 343 2.46 -36.17 -16.01
N PRO A 344 2.24 -37.02 -14.99
CA PRO A 344 2.84 -36.84 -13.67
C PRO A 344 4.36 -37.06 -13.67
N ALA A 345 5.08 -36.25 -12.90
CA ALA A 345 6.55 -36.23 -12.80
C ALA A 345 7.17 -37.57 -12.33
N VAL A 346 8.36 -37.89 -12.82
CA VAL A 346 9.08 -39.16 -12.59
C VAL A 346 9.92 -39.11 -11.30
N GLN A 347 9.69 -40.04 -10.36
CA GLN A 347 10.42 -40.12 -9.08
C GLN A 347 11.77 -40.85 -9.21
N HIS A 348 12.87 -40.26 -8.73
CA HIS A 348 14.21 -40.84 -8.86
C HIS A 348 14.67 -41.55 -7.58
N GLY A 349 15.44 -42.64 -7.69
CA GLY A 349 16.04 -43.33 -6.56
C GLY A 349 15.13 -44.33 -5.84
N ILE A 350 14.09 -44.83 -6.52
CA ILE A 350 13.14 -45.78 -5.94
C ILE A 350 13.76 -47.17 -5.73
N THR A 351 13.20 -47.94 -4.79
CA THR A 351 13.60 -49.34 -4.55
C THR A 351 12.56 -50.28 -5.20
N PRO A 352 12.97 -51.20 -6.09
CA PRO A 352 12.04 -52.15 -6.71
C PRO A 352 11.24 -52.94 -5.68
N GLY A 353 9.91 -53.01 -5.86
CA GLY A 353 9.00 -53.71 -4.94
C GLY A 353 8.55 -52.93 -3.70
N ALA A 354 9.06 -51.72 -3.46
CA ALA A 354 8.57 -50.85 -2.37
C ALA A 354 7.15 -50.30 -2.66
N PHE A 355 6.45 -49.82 -1.61
CA PHE A 355 5.17 -49.11 -1.75
C PHE A 355 5.32 -47.84 -2.60
N CYS A 356 4.28 -47.48 -3.33
CA CYS A 356 4.26 -46.30 -4.17
C CYS A 356 2.86 -45.68 -4.24
N SER A 357 2.79 -44.39 -4.56
CA SER A 357 1.56 -43.64 -4.82
C SER A 357 1.91 -42.38 -5.63
N PRO A 358 1.03 -41.88 -6.52
CA PRO A 358 -0.24 -42.47 -6.95
C PRO A 358 -0.06 -43.65 -7.94
N ALA A 359 -1.13 -44.42 -8.18
CA ALA A 359 -1.15 -45.46 -9.20
C ALA A 359 -0.79 -44.88 -10.58
N GLY A 360 0.06 -45.56 -11.34
CA GLY A 360 0.51 -45.08 -12.65
C GLY A 360 1.70 -44.10 -12.60
N ALA A 361 2.15 -43.68 -11.42
CA ALA A 361 3.39 -42.91 -11.28
C ALA A 361 4.59 -43.67 -11.88
N LYS A 362 5.57 -42.94 -12.41
CA LYS A 362 6.82 -43.48 -12.95
C LYS A 362 7.97 -43.20 -11.99
N GLY A 363 8.89 -44.14 -11.85
CA GLY A 363 10.09 -43.93 -11.04
C GLY A 363 11.30 -44.70 -11.51
N ILE A 364 12.51 -44.21 -11.22
CA ILE A 364 13.79 -44.77 -11.68
C ILE A 364 14.51 -45.50 -10.53
N GLY A 365 14.86 -46.77 -10.75
CA GLY A 365 15.48 -47.64 -9.75
C GLY A 365 16.89 -47.21 -9.34
N LYS A 366 17.12 -47.06 -8.03
CA LYS A 366 18.38 -46.56 -7.44
C LYS A 366 19.64 -47.34 -7.84
N LYS A 367 19.52 -48.64 -8.13
CA LYS A 367 20.65 -49.53 -8.43
C LYS A 367 20.86 -49.84 -9.91
N ASN A 368 19.82 -49.70 -10.73
CA ASN A 368 19.83 -50.18 -12.12
C ASN A 368 19.41 -49.12 -13.14
N GLY A 369 18.98 -47.93 -12.72
CA GLY A 369 18.55 -46.86 -13.64
C GLY A 369 17.32 -47.21 -14.47
N VAL A 370 16.64 -48.32 -14.17
CA VAL A 370 15.48 -48.80 -14.94
C VAL A 370 14.23 -48.07 -14.47
N THR A 371 13.35 -47.72 -15.42
CA THR A 371 12.03 -47.15 -15.12
C THR A 371 11.06 -48.23 -14.64
N TYR A 372 10.37 -47.95 -13.54
CA TYR A 372 9.29 -48.73 -12.95
C TYR A 372 8.01 -47.90 -12.97
N THR A 373 6.88 -48.59 -12.94
CA THR A 373 5.54 -48.01 -12.84
C THR A 373 4.89 -48.47 -11.54
N CYS A 374 4.19 -47.57 -10.87
CA CYS A 374 3.44 -47.87 -9.67
C CYS A 374 2.16 -48.65 -10.02
N LYS A 375 2.09 -49.95 -9.69
CA LYS A 375 0.98 -50.85 -10.02
C LYS A 375 0.51 -51.61 -8.78
N ALA A 376 -0.78 -51.96 -8.73
CA ALA A 376 -1.32 -52.78 -7.65
C ALA A 376 -0.80 -54.22 -7.74
N ASP A 377 -0.46 -54.84 -6.60
CA ASP A 377 -0.22 -56.28 -6.50
C ASP A 377 -1.55 -57.06 -6.43
N ASN A 378 -1.49 -58.40 -6.41
CA ASN A 378 -2.68 -59.25 -6.34
C ASN A 378 -3.52 -59.04 -5.06
N ALA A 379 -2.99 -58.32 -4.06
CA ALA A 379 -3.69 -57.93 -2.85
C ALA A 379 -4.14 -56.45 -2.86
N GLY A 380 -4.09 -55.79 -4.03
CA GLY A 380 -4.55 -54.41 -4.23
C GLY A 380 -3.58 -53.32 -3.77
N ARG A 381 -2.36 -53.67 -3.31
CA ARG A 381 -1.40 -52.68 -2.76
C ARG A 381 -0.48 -52.16 -3.85
N LEU A 382 -0.33 -50.85 -3.93
CA LEU A 382 0.52 -50.20 -4.94
C LEU A 382 2.02 -50.40 -4.66
N ARG A 383 2.73 -50.97 -5.64
CA ARG A 383 4.17 -51.25 -5.60
C ARG A 383 4.90 -50.83 -6.87
N TRP A 384 6.18 -50.50 -6.76
CA TRP A 384 7.04 -50.28 -7.92
C TRP A 384 7.30 -51.58 -8.68
N ARG A 385 6.75 -51.68 -9.89
CA ARG A 385 6.85 -52.85 -10.79
C ARG A 385 7.40 -52.41 -12.14
N ARG A 386 8.13 -53.30 -12.83
CA ARG A 386 8.64 -52.97 -14.16
C ARG A 386 7.50 -52.81 -15.18
#